data_AF-A0A3B6ER49-F1
#
_entry.id   AF-A0A3B6ER49-F1
#
_cell.length_a   1.000
_cell.length_b   1.000
_cell.length_c   1.000
_cell.angle_alpha   90.00
_cell.angle_beta   90.00
_cell.angle_gamma   90.00
#
_symmetry.space_group_name_H-M   'P 1'
#
loop_
_entity.id
_entity.type
_entity.pdbx_description
1 polymer ?
#
loop_
_entity_poly.entity_id
_entity_poly.type
_entity_poly.pdbx_seq_one_letter_code
_entity_poly.pdbx_strand_id
1 'polypeptide(L)'
;MATMTNEEMGSPGSAPGLAQDAPTIIRIPLRAILDIVLAELGIPEAEYRREICDDNKICVTVLFDASTIKGAPAHMSISGTYSTDDEVAEDTAALKAIEYLETAANVVIRDYSYDKLKRLEEETERLMEQLEEANGAIPKLVRGWLLAVRCMSSFSHSLKLLLGKVSWMRL
;
A
#
# COMPACT_ATOMS: atom_id res chain seq x y z
N MET A 1 57.03 -22.98 -32.71
CA MET A 1 57.33 -21.59 -32.30
C MET A 1 56.81 -21.38 -30.89
N ALA A 2 57.54 -20.57 -30.13
CA ALA A 2 57.57 -20.40 -28.69
C ALA A 2 56.37 -19.63 -28.08
N THR A 3 55.96 -20.07 -26.89
CA THR A 3 55.85 -19.34 -25.59
C THR A 3 55.25 -17.93 -25.52
N MET A 4 54.26 -17.71 -24.63
CA MET A 4 54.34 -16.88 -23.40
C MET A 4 52.95 -16.33 -22.97
N THR A 5 52.75 -16.45 -21.65
CA THR A 5 51.74 -15.87 -20.76
C THR A 5 51.77 -14.33 -20.71
N ASN A 6 50.67 -13.71 -20.25
CA ASN A 6 50.73 -12.71 -19.18
C ASN A 6 49.35 -12.41 -18.57
N GLU A 7 49.29 -12.60 -17.26
CA GLU A 7 48.39 -11.93 -16.32
C GLU A 7 48.79 -10.44 -16.22
N GLU A 8 47.87 -9.52 -15.88
CA GLU A 8 47.89 -8.78 -14.59
C GLU A 8 46.86 -7.63 -14.52
N MET A 9 46.08 -7.68 -13.43
CA MET A 9 45.45 -6.63 -12.59
C MET A 9 44.59 -5.48 -13.11
N GLY A 10 43.39 -5.41 -12.50
CA GLY A 10 42.61 -4.19 -12.25
C GLY A 10 41.46 -4.46 -11.26
N SER A 11 41.70 -4.19 -9.98
CA SER A 11 40.79 -4.27 -8.80
C SER A 11 39.71 -3.13 -8.82
N PRO A 12 38.89 -2.89 -7.77
CA PRO A 12 38.01 -3.73 -6.94
C PRO A 12 36.54 -3.24 -6.96
N GLY A 13 35.62 -4.03 -6.39
CA GLY A 13 34.44 -3.56 -5.63
C GLY A 13 33.47 -2.58 -6.30
N SER A 14 32.28 -3.05 -6.64
CA SER A 14 31.08 -2.21 -6.63
C SER A 14 30.00 -2.92 -5.84
N ALA A 15 29.55 -2.22 -4.79
CA ALA A 15 28.57 -2.62 -3.80
C ALA A 15 27.26 -3.12 -4.45
N PRO A 16 26.47 -3.92 -3.71
CA PRO A 16 25.08 -4.13 -4.09
C PRO A 16 24.43 -2.75 -4.17
N GLY A 17 23.97 -2.38 -5.36
CA GLY A 17 23.21 -1.16 -5.57
C GLY A 17 22.08 -1.14 -4.56
N LEU A 18 22.09 -0.10 -3.72
CA LEU A 18 20.92 0.32 -2.98
C LEU A 18 19.80 0.42 -4.01
N ALA A 19 18.85 -0.52 -3.92
CA ALA A 19 17.56 -0.37 -4.56
C ALA A 19 17.06 0.99 -4.13
N GLN A 20 17.03 1.93 -5.08
CA GLN A 20 16.35 3.18 -4.91
C GLN A 20 14.90 2.80 -4.62
N ASP A 21 14.47 3.02 -3.38
CA ASP A 21 13.07 3.11 -3.03
C ASP A 21 12.51 4.27 -3.85
N ALA A 22 12.04 3.94 -5.06
CA ALA A 22 11.18 4.83 -5.79
C ALA A 22 9.96 5.05 -4.92
N PRO A 23 9.49 6.30 -4.74
CA PRO A 23 8.26 6.56 -4.02
C PRO A 23 7.18 5.70 -4.66
N THR A 24 6.62 4.78 -3.89
CA THR A 24 5.52 3.94 -4.36
C THR A 24 4.34 4.88 -4.52
N ILE A 25 4.15 5.40 -5.73
CA ILE A 25 2.99 6.21 -6.08
C ILE A 25 1.80 5.26 -5.97
N ILE A 26 1.06 5.38 -4.87
CA ILE A 26 -0.20 4.65 -4.67
C ILE A 26 -1.19 5.23 -5.69
N ARG A 27 -1.34 4.55 -6.83
CA ARG A 27 -2.38 4.87 -7.80
C ARG A 27 -3.71 4.44 -7.20
N ILE A 28 -4.55 5.42 -6.83
CA ILE A 28 -5.93 5.17 -6.43
C ILE A 28 -6.74 4.87 -7.71
N PRO A 29 -7.38 3.69 -7.83
CA PRO A 29 -8.22 3.37 -8.98
C PRO A 29 -9.38 4.36 -9.11
N LEU A 30 -9.68 4.83 -10.33
CA LEU A 30 -10.77 5.80 -10.55
C LEU A 30 -12.15 5.21 -10.21
N ARG A 31 -12.29 3.89 -10.25
CA ARG A 31 -13.47 3.19 -9.73
C ARG A 31 -13.76 3.53 -8.27
N ALA A 32 -12.75 3.45 -7.40
CA ALA A 32 -12.93 3.74 -5.99
C ALA A 32 -13.36 5.19 -5.76
N ILE A 33 -12.88 6.11 -6.61
CA ILE A 33 -13.29 7.53 -6.57
C ILE A 33 -14.75 7.66 -7.01
N LEU A 34 -15.15 6.99 -8.09
CA LEU A 34 -16.54 7.02 -8.56
C LEU A 34 -17.50 6.48 -7.50
N ASP A 35 -17.18 5.36 -6.86
CA ASP A 35 -18.03 4.76 -5.82
C ASP A 35 -18.26 5.71 -4.64
N ILE A 36 -17.22 6.45 -4.24
CA ILE A 36 -17.31 7.49 -3.21
C ILE A 36 -18.26 8.61 -3.66
N VAL A 37 -18.11 9.08 -4.90
CA VAL A 37 -18.94 10.16 -5.45
C VAL A 37 -20.42 9.73 -5.52
N LEU A 38 -20.69 8.50 -5.96
CA LEU A 38 -22.04 7.95 -6.01
C LEU A 38 -22.66 7.85 -4.61
N ALA A 39 -21.90 7.34 -3.63
CA ALA A 39 -22.37 7.24 -2.25
C ALA A 39 -22.76 8.61 -1.66
N GLU A 40 -21.97 9.66 -1.93
CA GLU A 40 -22.27 11.02 -1.46
C GLU A 40 -23.52 11.61 -2.14
N LEU A 41 -23.77 11.26 -3.39
CA LEU A 41 -24.99 11.64 -4.12
C LEU A 41 -26.21 10.78 -3.75
N GLY A 42 -26.05 9.82 -2.83
CA GLY A 42 -27.09 8.86 -2.44
C GLY A 42 -27.46 7.88 -3.56
N ILE A 43 -26.55 7.70 -4.51
CA ILE A 43 -26.70 6.81 -5.67
C ILE A 43 -26.07 5.44 -5.33
N PRO A 44 -26.71 4.32 -5.67
CA PRO A 44 -26.11 2.99 -5.52
C PRO A 44 -24.82 2.82 -6.35
N GLU A 45 -23.98 1.86 -5.96
CA GLU A 45 -22.71 1.55 -6.65
C GLU A 45 -22.92 1.33 -8.15
N ALA A 46 -21.95 1.78 -8.96
CA ALA A 46 -22.00 1.59 -10.40
C ALA A 46 -21.71 0.14 -10.79
N GLU A 47 -22.44 -0.36 -11.78
CA GLU A 47 -22.16 -1.63 -12.43
C GLU A 47 -21.16 -1.41 -13.57
N TYR A 48 -20.13 -2.23 -13.63
CA TYR A 48 -19.13 -2.19 -14.70
C TYR A 48 -19.36 -3.36 -15.65
N ARG A 49 -19.83 -3.05 -16.85
CA ARG A 49 -20.00 -4.03 -17.93
C ARG A 49 -18.77 -4.01 -18.82
N ARG A 50 -18.16 -5.18 -19.00
CA ARG A 50 -17.03 -5.38 -19.90
C ARG A 50 -17.50 -6.00 -21.21
N GLU A 51 -17.10 -5.39 -22.31
CA GLU A 51 -17.33 -5.91 -23.66
C GLU A 51 -15.98 -6.07 -24.37
N ILE A 52 -15.77 -7.23 -24.97
CA ILE A 52 -14.59 -7.53 -25.78
C ILE A 52 -15.01 -7.41 -27.25
N CYS A 53 -14.38 -6.51 -27.98
CA CYS A 53 -14.60 -6.35 -29.41
C CYS A 53 -13.68 -7.26 -30.23
N ASP A 54 -14.05 -7.48 -31.49
CA ASP A 54 -13.39 -8.41 -32.43
C ASP A 54 -11.87 -8.14 -32.60
N ASP A 55 -11.41 -6.92 -32.31
CA ASP A 55 -10.00 -6.50 -32.33
C ASP A 55 -9.19 -6.90 -31.07
N ASN A 56 -9.74 -7.74 -30.18
CA ASN A 56 -9.17 -8.03 -28.85
C ASN A 56 -8.98 -6.77 -27.99
N LYS A 57 -9.80 -5.74 -28.25
CA LYS A 57 -9.88 -4.52 -27.46
C LYS A 57 -11.06 -4.63 -26.49
N ILE A 58 -10.83 -4.16 -25.28
CA ILE A 58 -11.79 -4.13 -24.20
C ILE A 58 -12.42 -2.74 -24.15
N CYS A 59 -13.73 -2.70 -24.04
CA CYS A 59 -14.49 -1.52 -23.69
C CYS A 59 -15.21 -1.78 -22.37
N VAL A 60 -15.05 -0.87 -21.42
CA VAL A 60 -15.76 -0.93 -20.15
C VAL A 60 -16.85 0.14 -20.16
N THR A 61 -18.07 -0.25 -19.80
CA THR A 61 -19.21 0.63 -19.68
C THR A 61 -19.67 0.67 -18.23
N VAL A 62 -19.77 1.87 -17.69
CA VAL A 62 -20.25 2.14 -16.34
C VAL A 62 -21.74 2.42 -16.40
N LEU A 63 -22.53 1.70 -15.60
CA LEU A 63 -23.97 1.89 -15.47
C LEU A 63 -24.30 2.31 -14.03
N PHE A 64 -25.08 3.37 -13.87
CA PHE A 64 -25.56 3.81 -12.56
C PHE A 64 -26.92 4.51 -12.67
N ASP A 65 -27.66 4.53 -11.57
CA ASP A 65 -28.98 5.17 -11.51
C ASP A 65 -28.83 6.64 -11.06
N ALA A 66 -29.04 7.58 -11.97
CA ALA A 66 -28.91 9.01 -11.69
C ALA A 66 -30.26 9.69 -11.38
N SER A 67 -31.30 8.92 -11.02
CA SER A 67 -32.64 9.46 -10.74
C SER A 67 -32.68 10.49 -9.61
N THR A 68 -31.70 10.49 -8.71
CA THR A 68 -31.56 11.49 -7.63
C THR A 68 -31.11 12.86 -8.14
N ILE A 69 -30.51 12.93 -9.34
CA ILE A 69 -29.99 14.17 -9.94
C ILE A 69 -31.08 14.84 -10.77
N LYS A 70 -31.45 16.06 -10.41
CA LYS A 70 -32.48 16.83 -11.14
C LYS A 70 -32.05 17.09 -12.58
N GLY A 71 -32.79 16.50 -13.53
CA GLY A 71 -32.57 16.70 -14.96
C GLY A 71 -31.65 15.64 -15.61
N ALA A 72 -31.14 14.68 -14.85
CA ALA A 72 -30.42 13.53 -15.40
C ALA A 72 -31.40 12.40 -15.82
N PRO A 73 -31.04 11.59 -16.83
CA PRO A 73 -31.73 10.35 -17.12
C PRO A 73 -31.69 9.39 -15.91
N ALA A 74 -32.78 8.64 -15.67
CA ALA A 74 -32.83 7.70 -14.55
C ALA A 74 -31.73 6.64 -14.62
N HIS A 75 -31.43 6.11 -15.81
CA HIS A 75 -30.31 5.19 -16.01
C HIS A 75 -29.25 5.84 -16.87
N MET A 76 -28.05 5.97 -16.32
CA MET A 76 -26.87 6.42 -17.03
C MET A 76 -26.04 5.23 -17.46
N SER A 77 -25.52 5.31 -18.68
CA SER A 77 -24.62 4.33 -19.28
C SER A 77 -23.51 5.08 -19.98
N ILE A 78 -22.28 4.97 -19.47
CA ILE A 78 -21.13 5.72 -19.96
C ILE A 78 -20.04 4.74 -20.37
N SER A 79 -19.73 4.70 -21.66
CA SER A 79 -18.68 3.83 -22.21
C SER A 79 -17.31 4.51 -22.22
N GLY A 80 -16.32 3.75 -21.78
CA GLY A 80 -14.90 4.10 -21.83
C GLY A 80 -14.34 4.13 -23.25
N THR A 81 -13.02 4.08 -23.34
CA THR A 81 -12.30 3.93 -24.61
C THR A 81 -12.00 2.46 -24.86
N TYR A 82 -11.86 2.11 -26.13
CA TYR A 82 -11.36 0.79 -26.53
C TYR A 82 -9.87 0.71 -26.23
N SER A 83 -9.47 -0.16 -25.30
CA SER A 83 -8.08 -0.36 -24.90
C SER A 83 -7.73 -1.84 -24.90
N THR A 84 -6.45 -2.16 -25.11
CA THR A 84 -5.92 -3.51 -24.90
C THR A 84 -5.69 -3.81 -23.41
N ASP A 85 -5.61 -2.76 -22.60
CA ASP A 85 -5.43 -2.82 -21.15
C ASP A 85 -6.78 -2.57 -20.44
N ASP A 86 -7.16 -3.53 -19.61
CA ASP A 86 -8.41 -3.55 -18.84
C ASP A 86 -8.45 -2.40 -17.82
N GLU A 87 -7.33 -2.13 -17.14
CA GLU A 87 -7.22 -1.07 -16.15
C GLU A 87 -7.44 0.30 -16.81
N VAL A 88 -6.86 0.51 -17.99
CA VAL A 88 -6.99 1.77 -18.74
C VAL A 88 -8.40 1.96 -19.28
N ALA A 89 -9.06 0.88 -19.74
CA ALA A 89 -10.43 0.93 -20.21
C ALA A 89 -11.39 1.30 -19.07
N GLU A 90 -11.21 0.68 -17.91
CA GLU A 90 -12.00 0.93 -16.70
C GLU A 90 -11.77 2.34 -16.14
N ASP A 91 -10.51 2.75 -15.96
CA ASP A 91 -10.14 4.09 -15.48
C ASP A 91 -10.74 5.16 -16.40
N THR A 92 -10.70 4.96 -17.72
CA THR A 92 -11.28 5.92 -18.66
C THR A 92 -12.81 5.99 -18.57
N ALA A 93 -13.48 4.85 -18.35
CA ALA A 93 -14.93 4.82 -18.21
C ALA A 93 -15.37 5.49 -16.89
N ALA A 94 -14.66 5.22 -15.80
CA ALA A 94 -14.87 5.84 -14.50
C ALA A 94 -14.62 7.36 -14.55
N LEU A 95 -13.53 7.80 -15.20
CA LEU A 95 -13.22 9.22 -15.37
C LEU A 95 -14.34 9.97 -16.10
N LYS A 96 -14.83 9.43 -17.22
CA LYS A 96 -15.96 10.04 -17.94
C LYS A 96 -17.25 10.09 -17.11
N ALA A 97 -17.49 9.07 -16.29
CA ALA A 97 -18.65 9.06 -15.39
C ALA A 97 -18.54 10.12 -14.30
N ILE A 98 -17.35 10.28 -13.72
CA ILE A 98 -17.03 11.35 -12.77
C ILE A 98 -17.25 12.72 -13.43
N GLU A 99 -16.68 12.97 -14.60
CA GLU A 99 -16.87 14.23 -15.34
C GLU A 99 -18.35 14.53 -15.61
N TYR A 100 -19.13 13.52 -16.00
CA TYR A 100 -20.58 13.69 -16.17
C TYR A 100 -21.25 14.12 -14.86
N LEU A 101 -20.95 13.45 -13.76
CA LEU A 101 -21.50 13.78 -12.44
C LEU A 101 -21.09 15.19 -11.99
N GLU A 102 -19.87 15.63 -12.28
CA GLU A 102 -19.45 17.01 -12.00
C GLU A 102 -20.30 18.02 -12.76
N THR A 103 -20.55 17.77 -14.04
CA THR A 103 -21.38 18.67 -14.87
C THR A 103 -22.86 18.63 -14.50
N ALA A 104 -23.39 17.45 -14.17
CA ALA A 104 -24.82 17.23 -13.91
C ALA A 104 -25.23 17.63 -12.49
N ALA A 105 -24.40 17.33 -11.50
CA ALA A 105 -24.65 17.66 -10.10
C ALA A 105 -24.10 19.04 -9.70
N ASN A 106 -23.30 19.69 -10.57
CA ASN A 106 -22.55 20.91 -10.25
C ASN A 106 -21.69 20.75 -8.96
N VAL A 107 -21.30 19.51 -8.67
CA VAL A 107 -20.43 19.15 -7.54
C VAL A 107 -19.03 19.05 -8.12
N VAL A 108 -18.18 20.02 -7.80
CA VAL A 108 -16.77 19.98 -8.19
C VAL A 108 -16.06 18.99 -7.26
N ILE A 109 -15.64 17.83 -7.79
CA ILE A 109 -15.03 16.75 -6.99
C ILE A 109 -13.59 17.11 -6.57
N ARG A 110 -13.02 18.18 -7.14
CA ARG A 110 -11.65 18.64 -6.88
C ARG A 110 -11.33 18.90 -5.41
N ASP A 111 -12.25 19.47 -4.64
CA ASP A 111 -11.95 19.86 -3.25
C ASP A 111 -12.11 18.68 -2.28
N TYR A 112 -13.10 17.80 -2.52
CA TYR A 112 -13.34 16.63 -1.69
C TYR A 112 -12.23 15.58 -1.82
N SER A 113 -11.72 15.37 -3.04
CA SER A 113 -10.59 14.46 -3.27
C SER A 113 -9.31 14.97 -2.59
N TYR A 114 -9.10 16.28 -2.50
CA TYR A 114 -7.89 16.85 -1.91
C TYR A 114 -7.88 16.72 -0.39
N ASP A 115 -8.95 17.10 0.30
CA ASP A 115 -9.02 17.03 1.77
C ASP A 115 -9.02 15.59 2.30
N LYS A 116 -9.55 14.64 1.52
CA LYS A 116 -9.53 13.22 1.87
C LYS A 116 -8.17 12.60 1.59
N LEU A 117 -7.56 12.91 0.43
CA LEU A 117 -6.21 12.45 0.11
C LEU A 117 -5.19 13.00 1.11
N LYS A 118 -5.29 14.28 1.47
CA LYS A 118 -4.44 14.91 2.46
C LYS A 118 -4.57 14.27 3.84
N ARG A 119 -5.79 13.98 4.30
CA ARG A 119 -6.01 13.24 5.56
C ARG A 119 -5.41 11.84 5.51
N LEU A 120 -5.52 11.16 4.36
CA LEU A 120 -4.94 9.83 4.18
C LEU A 120 -3.41 9.89 4.21
N GLU A 121 -2.81 10.87 3.56
CA GLU A 121 -1.37 11.14 3.56
C GLU A 121 -0.87 11.39 4.99
N GLU A 122 -1.52 12.28 5.74
CA GLU A 122 -1.23 12.55 7.15
C GLU A 122 -1.35 11.29 8.02
N GLU A 123 -2.34 10.43 7.79
CA GLU A 123 -2.49 9.15 8.50
C GLU A 123 -1.36 8.17 8.17
N THR A 124 -0.95 8.09 6.89
CA THR A 124 0.15 7.22 6.48
C THR A 124 1.48 7.66 7.05
N GLU A 125 1.75 8.97 7.09
CA GLU A 125 2.94 9.53 7.75
C GLU A 125 2.94 9.18 9.24
N ARG A 126 1.81 9.37 9.93
CA ARG A 126 1.69 9.01 11.35
C ARG A 126 1.93 7.53 11.60
N LEU A 127 1.43 6.65 10.73
CA LEU A 127 1.63 5.21 10.86
C LEU A 127 3.09 4.81 10.60
N MET A 128 3.77 5.45 9.65
CA MET A 128 5.20 5.23 9.44
C MET A 128 6.03 5.65 10.66
N GLU A 129 5.74 6.83 11.24
CA GLU A 129 6.42 7.27 12.47
C GLU A 129 6.24 6.26 13.61
N GLN A 130 5.01 5.77 13.81
CA GLN A 130 4.74 4.74 14.83
C GLN A 130 5.48 3.43 14.55
N LEU A 131 5.58 3.03 13.28
CA LEU A 131 6.31 1.84 12.89
C LEU A 131 7.81 2.00 13.15
N GLU A 132 8.38 3.16 12.83
CA GLU A 132 9.80 3.46 13.09
C GLU A 132 10.10 3.49 14.59
N GLU A 133 9.24 4.12 15.40
CA GLU A 133 9.37 4.14 16.85
C GLU A 133 9.29 2.73 17.45
N ALA A 134 8.31 1.93 17.01
CA ALA A 134 8.17 0.53 17.44
C ALA A 134 9.39 -0.29 17.04
N ASN A 135 9.90 -0.13 15.81
CA ASN A 135 11.07 -0.85 15.31
C ASN A 135 12.35 -0.46 16.07
N GLY A 136 12.44 0.77 16.59
CA GLY A 136 13.50 1.19 17.51
C GLY A 136 13.34 0.66 18.94
N ALA A 137 12.10 0.46 19.41
CA ALA A 137 11.80 0.00 20.76
C ALA A 137 11.92 -1.52 20.94
N ILE A 138 11.48 -2.31 19.95
CA ILE A 138 11.55 -3.78 19.95
C ILE A 138 12.95 -4.32 20.27
N PRO A 139 14.05 -3.90 19.60
CA PRO A 139 15.38 -4.43 19.89
C PRO A 139 15.87 -4.05 21.30
N LYS A 140 15.46 -2.88 21.83
CA LYS A 140 15.78 -2.48 23.21
C LYS A 140 15.07 -3.39 24.22
N LEU A 141 13.79 -3.70 23.97
CA LEU A 141 13.01 -4.64 24.79
C LEU A 141 13.60 -6.04 24.74
N VAL A 142 13.93 -6.56 23.55
CA VAL A 142 14.58 -7.87 23.37
C VAL A 142 15.89 -7.93 24.15
N ARG A 143 16.71 -6.88 24.08
CA ARG A 143 17.97 -6.80 24.83
C ARG A 143 17.75 -6.77 26.34
N GLY A 144 16.76 -6.00 26.81
CA GLY A 144 16.37 -5.94 28.22
C GLY A 144 15.89 -7.30 28.75
N TRP A 145 15.06 -8.00 27.97
CA TRP A 145 14.60 -9.35 28.27
C TRP A 145 15.75 -10.34 28.34
N LEU A 146 16.67 -10.32 27.37
CA LEU A 146 17.84 -11.20 27.36
C LEU A 146 18.72 -10.99 28.60
N LEU A 147 18.93 -9.73 29.00
CA LEU A 147 19.67 -9.38 30.21
C LEU A 147 18.95 -9.88 31.48
N ALA A 148 17.64 -9.70 31.57
CA ALA A 148 16.84 -10.18 32.71
C ALA A 148 16.91 -11.71 32.86
N VAL A 149 16.73 -12.45 31.77
CA VAL A 149 16.87 -13.92 31.74
C VAL A 149 18.26 -14.34 32.19
N ARG A 150 19.31 -13.64 31.73
CA ARG A 150 20.69 -13.94 32.10
C ARG A 150 20.96 -13.68 33.59
N CYS A 151 20.46 -12.58 34.13
CA CYS A 151 20.53 -12.27 35.56
C CYS A 151 19.83 -13.34 36.40
N MET A 152 18.62 -13.75 36.00
CA MET A 152 17.86 -14.80 36.68
C MET A 152 18.55 -16.17 36.62
N SER A 153 19.14 -16.54 35.48
CA SER A 153 19.89 -17.79 35.34
C SER A 153 21.16 -17.81 36.20
N SER A 154 21.85 -16.68 36.29
CA SER A 154 23.05 -16.52 37.13
C SER A 154 22.70 -16.55 38.62
N PHE A 155 21.61 -15.90 39.02
CA PHE A 155 21.13 -15.90 40.40
C PHE A 155 20.69 -17.30 40.84
N SER A 156 19.98 -18.04 39.97
CA SER A 156 19.60 -19.44 40.20
C SER A 156 20.81 -20.34 40.39
N HIS A 157 21.86 -20.17 39.56
CA HIS A 157 23.10 -20.93 39.66
C HIS A 157 23.83 -20.65 40.99
N SER A 158 23.90 -19.38 41.39
CA SER A 158 24.49 -18.97 42.67
C SER A 158 23.71 -19.50 43.88
N LEU A 159 22.37 -19.51 43.82
CA LEU A 159 21.52 -20.11 44.84
C LEU A 159 21.75 -21.62 44.97
N LYS A 160 21.85 -22.34 43.85
CA LYS A 160 22.15 -23.79 43.85
C LYS A 160 23.52 -24.09 44.43
N LEU A 161 24.54 -23.29 44.12
CA LEU A 161 25.88 -23.43 44.70
C LEU A 161 25.89 -23.17 46.21
N LEU A 162 25.15 -22.15 46.69
CA LEU A 162 25.02 -21.86 48.12
C LEU A 162 24.27 -22.98 48.85
N LEU A 163 23.13 -23.44 48.33
CA LEU A 163 22.35 -24.54 48.90
C LEU A 163 23.13 -25.87 48.90
N GLY A 164 23.90 -26.14 47.83
CA GLY A 164 24.81 -27.27 47.75
C GLY A 164 25.89 -27.21 48.83
N LYS A 165 26.54 -26.06 49.04
CA LYS A 165 27.56 -25.89 50.09
C LYS A 165 26.99 -26.03 51.51
N VAL A 166 25.79 -25.52 51.76
CA VAL A 166 25.10 -25.65 53.05
C VAL A 166 24.71 -27.11 53.34
N SER A 167 24.39 -27.89 52.31
CA SER A 167 24.14 -29.33 52.43
C SER A 167 25.40 -30.14 52.80
N TRP A 168 26.59 -29.69 52.43
CA TRP A 168 27.86 -30.35 52.77
C TRP A 168 28.39 -29.96 54.15
N MET A 169 27.94 -28.84 54.73
CA MET A 169 28.29 -28.40 56.09
C MET A 169 27.40 -29.00 57.19
N ARG A 170 26.43 -29.87 56.85
CA ARG A 170 25.49 -30.52 57.80
C ARG A 170 25.78 -32.01 58.09
N LEU A 171 26.95 -32.51 57.70
CA LEU A 171 27.48 -33.84 58.05
C LEU A 171 28.65 -33.69 59.02
#